data_AF-A0A0P7BEI0-F1
#
_entry.id   AF-A0A0P7BEI0-F1
#
_cell.length_a   1.000
_cell.length_b   1.000
_cell.length_c   1.000
_cell.angle_alpha   90.00
_cell.angle_beta   90.00
_cell.angle_gamma   90.00
#
_symmetry.space_group_name_H-M   'P 1'
#
loop_
_entity.id
_entity.type
_entity.pdbx_description
1 polymer ?
#
loop_
_entity_poly.entity_id
_entity_poly.type
_entity_poly.pdbx_seq_one_letter_code
_entity_poly.pdbx_strand_id
1 'polypeptide(L)'
;MFDAFRPHFLLLTQDGHRRQYEPLDVDDFRAAHTVISSLGSKYMAIYNCGVESGCSRFHKHLQIIPQAGETFNVWRDIIAQTQTLPYQAFVRAYDRGTPSPEELQTIYLDLFQQAQIALGQSVSEDNRAPPHNVIFDQTGIMVIPRRAAGLHGAEANAAGMLGVIWMSDMAKAEQWLELGPAEVLKTAGVPKSSTS
;
A
#
# COMPACT_ATOMS: atom_id res chain seq x y z
N MET A 1 14.74 -9.64 -7.29
CA MET A 1 14.17 -9.06 -6.06
C MET A 1 15.20 -9.27 -4.97
N PHE A 2 15.67 -8.21 -4.33
CA PHE A 2 16.53 -8.32 -3.14
C PHE A 2 15.63 -8.11 -1.93
N ASP A 3 15.47 -9.13 -1.10
CA ASP A 3 14.51 -9.10 0.01
C ASP A 3 15.08 -8.36 1.22
N ALA A 4 14.48 -7.21 1.53
CA ALA A 4 14.71 -6.46 2.77
C ALA A 4 14.20 -7.21 4.02
N PHE A 5 13.10 -7.95 3.85
CA PHE A 5 12.44 -8.74 4.90
C PHE A 5 12.34 -10.19 4.45
N ARG A 6 12.60 -11.13 5.36
CA ARG A 6 12.54 -12.57 5.05
C ARG A 6 11.59 -13.29 6.00
N PRO A 7 10.73 -14.18 5.49
CA PRO A 7 10.44 -14.41 4.07
C PRO A 7 9.52 -13.32 3.48
N HIS A 8 9.77 -12.94 2.22
CA HIS A 8 8.89 -12.07 1.40
C HIS A 8 8.27 -12.93 0.31
N PHE A 9 6.95 -12.92 0.20
CA PHE A 9 6.22 -13.69 -0.81
C PHE A 9 5.57 -12.80 -1.87
N LEU A 10 5.48 -13.32 -3.09
CA LEU A 10 4.71 -12.73 -4.19
C LEU A 10 3.51 -13.62 -4.50
N LEU A 11 2.31 -13.03 -4.50
CA LEU A 11 1.09 -13.66 -5.00
C LEU A 11 0.78 -13.05 -6.37
N LEU A 12 0.92 -13.87 -7.41
CA LEU A 12 0.79 -13.48 -8.81
C LEU A 12 -0.50 -14.04 -9.38
N THR A 13 -1.16 -13.29 -10.26
CA THR A 13 -2.25 -13.86 -11.06
C THR A 13 -1.70 -14.88 -12.05
N GLN A 14 -2.38 -16.01 -12.23
CA GLN A 14 -1.98 -17.00 -13.23
C GLN A 14 -2.12 -16.45 -14.66
N ASP A 15 -3.14 -15.62 -14.90
CA ASP A 15 -3.27 -14.89 -16.14
C ASP A 15 -2.24 -13.74 -16.21
N GLY A 16 -1.28 -13.88 -17.13
CA GLY A 16 -0.20 -12.91 -17.39
C GLY A 16 -0.65 -11.61 -18.07
N HIS A 17 -1.90 -11.54 -18.53
CA HIS A 17 -2.48 -10.34 -19.11
C HIS A 17 -3.03 -9.38 -18.05
N ARG A 18 -3.26 -9.85 -16.81
CA ARG A 18 -3.70 -9.01 -15.70
C ARG A 18 -2.64 -7.97 -15.37
N ARG A 19 -3.04 -6.72 -15.28
CA ARG A 19 -2.12 -5.59 -15.10
C ARG A 19 -2.16 -5.03 -13.70
N GLN A 20 -1.01 -4.52 -13.27
CA GLN A 20 -0.86 -3.90 -11.95
C GLN A 20 -1.64 -2.58 -11.81
N TYR A 21 -2.16 -2.03 -12.90
CA TYR A 21 -3.03 -0.86 -12.81
C TYR A 21 -4.52 -1.23 -12.64
N GLU A 22 -4.85 -2.52 -12.61
CA GLU A 22 -6.21 -2.97 -12.34
C GLU A 22 -6.51 -2.90 -10.84
N PRO A 23 -7.75 -2.54 -10.45
CA PRO A 23 -8.16 -2.61 -9.05
C PRO A 23 -8.09 -4.05 -8.52
N LEU A 24 -7.99 -4.19 -7.19
CA LEU A 24 -8.11 -5.50 -6.54
C LEU A 24 -9.54 -6.03 -6.69
N ASP A 25 -9.65 -7.32 -6.96
CA ASP A 25 -10.91 -8.04 -7.06
C ASP A 25 -11.04 -9.09 -5.95
N VAL A 26 -12.18 -9.77 -5.88
CA VAL A 26 -12.47 -10.74 -4.83
C VAL A 26 -11.48 -11.91 -4.82
N ASP A 27 -10.94 -12.30 -5.98
CA ASP A 27 -10.04 -13.44 -6.06
C ASP A 27 -8.65 -13.08 -5.52
N ASP A 28 -8.21 -11.84 -5.70
CA ASP A 28 -7.04 -11.30 -5.02
C ASP A 28 -7.19 -11.37 -3.49
N PHE A 29 -8.35 -10.91 -2.98
CA PHE A 29 -8.62 -10.94 -1.54
C PHE A 29 -8.72 -12.35 -1.00
N ARG A 30 -9.36 -13.28 -1.72
CA ARG A 30 -9.41 -14.71 -1.33
C ARG A 30 -8.01 -15.30 -1.22
N ALA A 31 -7.17 -15.09 -2.24
CA ALA A 31 -5.81 -15.61 -2.25
C ALA A 31 -4.97 -15.04 -1.10
N ALA A 32 -4.98 -13.72 -0.92
CA ALA A 32 -4.24 -13.06 0.15
C ALA A 32 -4.75 -13.46 1.54
N HIS A 33 -6.07 -13.54 1.72
CA HIS A 33 -6.70 -13.95 2.98
C HIS A 33 -6.29 -15.37 3.39
N THR A 34 -6.27 -16.32 2.45
CA THR A 34 -5.80 -17.70 2.71
C THR A 34 -4.34 -17.72 3.14
N VAL A 35 -3.48 -16.96 2.47
CA VAL A 35 -2.04 -16.94 2.76
C VAL A 35 -1.74 -16.27 4.10
N ILE A 36 -2.29 -15.07 4.35
CA ILE A 36 -2.09 -14.35 5.62
C ILE A 36 -2.61 -15.17 6.80
N SER A 37 -3.80 -15.76 6.66
CA SER A 37 -4.39 -16.60 7.72
C SER A 37 -3.54 -17.84 8.03
N SER A 38 -2.80 -18.35 7.04
CA SER A 38 -1.90 -19.50 7.22
C SER A 38 -0.55 -19.11 7.83
N LEU A 39 -0.04 -17.91 7.52
CA LEU A 39 1.24 -17.41 8.03
C LEU A 39 1.14 -16.75 9.42
N GLY A 40 -0.09 -16.43 9.86
CA GLY A 40 -0.38 -15.83 11.16
C GLY A 40 -0.25 -14.29 11.18
N SER A 41 -0.48 -13.70 12.35
CA SER A 41 -0.65 -12.25 12.56
C SER A 41 0.63 -11.41 12.41
N LYS A 42 1.69 -11.95 11.83
CA LYS A 42 2.99 -11.27 11.64
C LYS A 42 3.21 -10.77 10.22
N TYR A 43 2.25 -10.99 9.32
CA TYR A 43 2.37 -10.62 7.92
C TYR A 43 1.26 -9.63 7.52
N MET A 44 1.58 -8.83 6.52
CA MET A 44 0.63 -7.96 5.83
C MET A 44 0.76 -8.12 4.33
N ALA A 45 -0.35 -7.97 3.62
CA ALA A 45 -0.35 -7.81 2.18
C ALA A 45 -0.16 -6.34 1.83
N ILE A 46 0.64 -6.10 0.80
CA ILE A 46 0.74 -4.81 0.14
C ILE A 46 0.47 -4.94 -1.36
N TYR A 47 -0.21 -3.96 -1.92
CA TYR A 47 -0.45 -3.80 -3.35
C TYR A 47 -0.04 -2.40 -3.79
N ASN A 48 0.70 -2.33 -4.90
CA ASN A 48 1.15 -1.08 -5.52
C ASN A 48 0.46 -0.98 -6.88
N CYS A 49 -0.66 -0.25 -6.96
CA CYS A 49 -1.45 -0.08 -8.18
C CYS A 49 -0.91 1.05 -9.06
N GLY A 50 -0.37 0.73 -10.25
CA GLY A 50 0.20 1.73 -11.18
C GLY A 50 1.64 2.15 -10.87
N VAL A 51 2.28 2.86 -11.81
CA VAL A 51 3.72 3.22 -11.72
C VAL A 51 3.96 4.20 -10.57
N GLU A 52 3.06 5.16 -10.41
CA GLU A 52 3.09 6.22 -9.41
C GLU A 52 2.92 5.68 -7.98
N SER A 53 2.49 4.42 -7.82
CA SER A 53 2.41 3.76 -6.52
C SER A 53 3.73 3.09 -6.07
N GLY A 54 4.80 3.22 -6.87
CA GLY A 54 6.09 2.57 -6.63
C GLY A 54 6.11 1.11 -7.10
N CYS A 55 5.33 0.76 -8.12
CA CYS A 55 5.36 -0.60 -8.66
C CYS A 55 6.55 -0.83 -9.61
N SER A 56 7.20 -1.98 -9.47
CA SER A 56 8.33 -2.41 -10.30
C SER A 56 7.97 -3.42 -11.41
N ARG A 57 6.76 -3.99 -11.40
CA ARG A 57 6.32 -5.00 -12.39
C ARG A 57 4.90 -4.70 -12.90
N PHE A 58 4.69 -4.85 -14.20
CA PHE A 58 3.39 -4.59 -14.82
C PHE A 58 2.37 -5.73 -14.66
N HIS A 59 2.81 -6.95 -14.40
CA HIS A 59 1.91 -8.09 -14.15
C HIS A 59 1.35 -8.02 -12.74
N LYS A 60 0.02 -8.13 -12.62
CA LYS A 60 -0.73 -8.01 -11.36
C LYS A 60 -0.20 -8.97 -10.28
N HIS A 61 0.19 -8.40 -9.15
CA HIS A 61 0.69 -9.14 -8.00
C HIS A 61 0.50 -8.39 -6.68
N LEU A 62 0.29 -9.16 -5.61
CA LEU A 62 0.44 -8.71 -4.23
C LEU A 62 1.80 -9.17 -3.66
N GLN A 63 2.29 -8.40 -2.70
CA GLN A 63 3.45 -8.75 -1.89
C GLN A 63 2.97 -9.06 -0.48
N ILE A 64 3.40 -10.20 0.08
CA ILE A 64 3.16 -10.54 1.49
C ILE A 64 4.49 -10.38 2.21
N ILE A 65 4.55 -9.41 3.13
CA ILE A 65 5.75 -9.07 3.88
C ILE A 65 5.51 -9.16 5.38
N PRO A 66 6.55 -9.44 6.18
CA PRO A 66 6.48 -9.29 7.62
C PRO A 66 6.09 -7.86 8.00
N GLN A 67 5.24 -7.73 9.01
CA GLN A 67 5.05 -6.46 9.71
C GLN A 67 6.41 -6.09 10.32
N ALA A 68 6.91 -4.89 10.04
CA ALA A 68 8.31 -4.55 10.30
C ALA A 68 8.72 -4.82 11.76
N GLY A 69 9.79 -5.60 11.99
CA GLY A 69 10.47 -5.76 13.28
C GLY A 69 9.77 -6.63 14.34
N GLU A 70 10.56 -7.31 15.18
CA GLU A 70 10.04 -8.08 16.34
C GLU A 70 9.53 -7.17 17.47
N THR A 71 9.93 -5.89 17.47
CA THR A 71 9.72 -4.94 18.57
C THR A 71 8.75 -3.79 18.27
N PHE A 72 8.41 -3.50 17.01
CA PHE A 72 7.65 -2.30 16.66
C PHE A 72 6.68 -2.53 15.50
N ASN A 73 5.39 -2.67 15.77
CA ASN A 73 4.40 -2.89 14.73
C ASN A 73 3.98 -1.56 14.07
N VAL A 74 4.83 -1.07 13.16
CA VAL A 74 4.61 0.17 12.39
C VAL A 74 3.19 0.25 11.82
N TRP A 75 2.68 -0.89 11.31
CA TRP A 75 1.37 -0.97 10.70
C TRP A 75 0.23 -0.69 11.70
N ARG A 76 0.26 -1.33 12.88
CA ARG A 76 -0.76 -1.10 13.91
C ARG A 76 -0.74 0.33 14.44
N ASP A 77 0.45 0.88 14.68
CA ASP A 77 0.59 2.24 15.18
C ASP A 77 0.10 3.26 14.15
N ILE A 78 0.40 3.05 12.87
CA ILE A 78 -0.07 3.91 11.78
C ILE A 78 -1.58 3.81 11.60
N ILE A 79 -2.19 2.61 11.66
CA ILE A 79 -3.65 2.48 11.63
C ILE A 79 -4.28 3.29 12.77
N ALA A 80 -3.73 3.21 13.98
CA ALA A 80 -4.25 3.90 15.15
C ALA A 80 -4.02 5.42 15.10
N GLN A 81 -3.03 5.88 14.32
CA GLN A 81 -2.58 7.27 14.30
C GLN A 81 -2.56 7.85 12.89
N THR A 82 -3.45 7.43 11.99
CA THR A 82 -3.48 7.88 10.58
C THR A 82 -3.48 9.40 10.42
N GLN A 83 -3.98 10.15 11.40
CA GLN A 83 -3.95 11.61 11.45
C GLN A 83 -2.53 12.21 11.42
N THR A 84 -1.51 11.49 11.86
CA THR A 84 -0.10 11.97 11.88
C THR A 84 0.58 11.86 10.52
N LEU A 85 0.03 11.09 9.58
CA LEU A 85 0.59 10.93 8.24
C LEU A 85 0.58 12.28 7.48
N PRO A 86 1.64 12.63 6.73
CA PRO A 86 1.72 13.90 6.02
C PRO A 86 0.87 13.93 4.72
N TYR A 87 0.14 12.86 4.44
CA TYR A 87 -0.72 12.66 3.27
C TYR A 87 -2.05 12.02 3.71
N GLN A 88 -3.05 12.04 2.81
CA GLN A 88 -4.35 11.41 3.00
C GLN A 88 -4.23 9.89 2.88
N ALA A 89 -4.84 9.17 3.82
CA ALA A 89 -5.00 7.72 3.79
C ALA A 89 -6.38 7.39 4.32
N PHE A 90 -7.03 6.41 3.70
CA PHE A 90 -8.37 5.97 4.07
C PHE A 90 -8.26 4.59 4.71
N VAL A 91 -8.77 4.44 5.92
CA VAL A 91 -8.53 3.25 6.75
C VAL A 91 -9.83 2.68 7.29
N ARG A 92 -9.88 1.35 7.39
CA ARG A 92 -10.87 0.61 8.17
C ARG A 92 -10.13 -0.36 9.08
N ALA A 93 -10.20 -0.11 10.39
CA ALA A 93 -9.81 -1.09 11.41
C ALA A 93 -10.95 -2.12 11.59
N TYR A 94 -10.60 -3.34 11.99
CA TYR A 94 -11.56 -4.42 12.19
C TYR A 94 -11.84 -4.63 13.69
N ASP A 95 -13.05 -4.26 14.11
CA ASP A 95 -13.44 -4.35 15.52
C ASP A 95 -14.02 -5.73 15.91
N ARG A 96 -14.39 -6.56 14.93
CA ARG A 96 -15.12 -7.83 15.13
C ARG A 96 -14.43 -9.06 14.50
N GLY A 97 -13.11 -8.99 14.38
CA GLY A 97 -12.30 -9.99 13.66
C GLY A 97 -12.17 -9.68 12.17
N THR A 98 -11.35 -10.46 11.48
CA THR A 98 -11.05 -10.25 10.06
C THR A 98 -12.30 -10.51 9.19
N PRO A 99 -12.73 -9.54 8.35
CA PRO A 99 -13.85 -9.74 7.42
C PRO A 99 -13.58 -10.86 6.41
N SER A 100 -14.66 -11.44 5.88
CA SER A 100 -14.57 -12.35 4.73
C SER A 100 -13.97 -11.66 3.50
N PRO A 101 -13.39 -12.41 2.53
CA PRO A 101 -12.86 -11.81 1.31
C PRO A 101 -13.84 -10.92 0.54
N GLU A 102 -15.12 -11.27 0.52
CA GLU A 102 -16.19 -10.51 -0.12
C GLU A 102 -16.49 -9.19 0.62
N GLU A 103 -16.49 -9.23 1.96
CA GLU A 103 -16.60 -8.02 2.79
C GLU A 103 -15.35 -7.14 2.65
N LEU A 104 -14.15 -7.74 2.57
CA LEU A 104 -12.90 -7.02 2.30
C LEU A 104 -12.95 -6.31 0.95
N GLN A 105 -13.47 -6.95 -0.09
CA GLN A 105 -13.66 -6.31 -1.39
C GLN A 105 -14.60 -5.10 -1.27
N THR A 106 -15.70 -5.24 -0.54
CA THR A 106 -16.66 -4.14 -0.33
C THR A 106 -16.00 -2.97 0.40
N ILE A 107 -15.29 -3.24 1.51
CA ILE A 107 -14.56 -2.23 2.26
C ILE A 107 -13.49 -1.57 1.38
N TYR A 108 -12.74 -2.36 0.60
CA TYR A 108 -11.75 -1.82 -0.32
C TYR A 108 -12.37 -0.87 -1.33
N LEU A 109 -13.51 -1.22 -1.95
CA LEU A 109 -14.18 -0.37 -2.92
C LEU A 109 -14.64 0.97 -2.30
N ASP A 110 -15.11 0.97 -1.05
CA ASP A 110 -15.49 2.19 -0.33
C ASP A 110 -14.28 3.11 -0.06
N LEU A 111 -13.15 2.53 0.35
CA LEU A 111 -11.90 3.28 0.59
C LEU A 111 -11.27 3.74 -0.73
N PHE A 112 -11.37 2.91 -1.78
CA PHE A 112 -10.90 3.21 -3.12
C PHE A 112 -11.70 4.35 -3.74
N GLN A 113 -13.02 4.41 -3.54
CA GLN A 113 -13.84 5.54 -3.97
C GLN A 113 -13.37 6.86 -3.32
N GLN A 114 -12.99 6.84 -2.05
CA GLN A 114 -12.42 8.03 -1.38
C GLN A 114 -11.07 8.42 -1.99
N ALA A 115 -10.22 7.44 -2.33
CA ALA A 115 -8.96 7.69 -3.04
C ALA A 115 -9.17 8.28 -4.43
N GLN A 116 -10.19 7.81 -5.17
CA GLN A 116 -10.60 8.38 -6.46
C GLN A 116 -11.01 9.85 -6.33
N ILE A 117 -11.83 10.16 -5.33
CA ILE A 117 -12.26 11.54 -5.04
C ILE A 117 -11.06 12.42 -4.69
N ALA A 118 -10.17 11.96 -3.82
CA ALA A 118 -8.98 12.69 -3.40
C ALA A 118 -8.02 13.01 -4.56
N LEU A 119 -7.95 12.12 -5.56
CA LEU A 119 -7.16 12.32 -6.78
C LEU A 119 -7.91 13.11 -7.86
N GLY A 120 -9.23 13.22 -7.77
CA GLY A 120 -10.08 13.74 -8.86
C GLY A 120 -10.03 12.85 -10.10
N GLN A 121 -9.85 11.54 -9.94
CA GLN A 121 -9.67 10.59 -11.04
C GLN A 121 -10.65 9.41 -10.91
N SER A 122 -11.11 8.87 -12.04
CA SER A 122 -11.92 7.65 -12.10
C SER A 122 -11.14 6.48 -12.70
N VAL A 123 -11.65 5.26 -12.52
CA VAL A 123 -11.21 4.12 -13.33
C VAL A 123 -11.51 4.44 -14.80
N SER A 124 -10.50 4.27 -15.66
CA SER A 124 -10.65 4.46 -17.11
C SER A 124 -11.36 3.28 -17.79
N GLU A 125 -11.72 3.44 -19.06
CA GLU A 125 -12.37 2.40 -19.86
C GLU A 125 -11.56 1.09 -19.95
N ASP A 126 -10.22 1.18 -19.93
CA ASP A 126 -9.31 0.03 -19.98
C ASP A 126 -9.07 -0.61 -18.59
N ASN A 127 -9.99 -0.43 -17.65
CA ASN A 127 -9.91 -0.89 -16.25
C ASN A 127 -8.65 -0.40 -15.50
N ARG A 128 -8.03 0.70 -15.94
CA ARG A 128 -6.92 1.33 -15.23
C ARG A 128 -7.44 2.22 -14.11
N ALA A 129 -7.16 1.80 -12.88
CA ALA A 129 -7.46 2.52 -11.66
C ALA A 129 -6.50 3.70 -11.45
N PRO A 130 -6.94 4.77 -10.77
CA PRO A 130 -6.05 5.80 -10.26
C PRO A 130 -4.96 5.18 -9.37
N PRO A 131 -3.72 5.69 -9.40
CA PRO A 131 -2.64 5.08 -8.65
C PRO A 131 -2.90 5.09 -7.15
N HIS A 132 -2.71 3.94 -6.50
CA HIS A 132 -2.93 3.82 -5.07
C HIS A 132 -2.11 2.68 -4.47
N ASN A 133 -1.83 2.76 -3.18
CA ASN A 133 -1.39 1.60 -2.40
C ASN A 133 -2.54 1.00 -1.63
N VAL A 134 -2.52 -0.31 -1.45
CA VAL A 134 -3.36 -1.02 -0.49
C VAL A 134 -2.45 -1.74 0.49
N ILE A 135 -2.76 -1.63 1.77
CA ILE A 135 -2.12 -2.42 2.84
C ILE A 135 -3.22 -3.06 3.65
N PHE A 136 -3.13 -4.35 3.92
CA PHE A 136 -4.08 -5.03 4.80
C PHE A 136 -3.49 -6.25 5.50
N ASP A 137 -4.08 -6.57 6.65
CA ASP A 137 -3.80 -7.76 7.43
C ASP A 137 -5.08 -8.23 8.14
N GLN A 138 -4.94 -8.95 9.25
CA GLN A 138 -6.06 -9.40 10.08
C GLN A 138 -6.68 -8.29 10.96
N THR A 139 -6.10 -7.10 11.01
CA THR A 139 -6.48 -6.00 11.91
C THR A 139 -7.07 -4.79 11.18
N GLY A 140 -6.76 -4.61 9.90
CA GLY A 140 -7.37 -3.55 9.11
C GLY A 140 -6.96 -3.56 7.64
N ILE A 141 -7.49 -2.58 6.91
CA ILE A 141 -7.14 -2.25 5.53
C ILE A 141 -6.98 -0.73 5.39
N MET A 142 -6.00 -0.33 4.59
CA MET A 142 -5.70 1.05 4.26
C MET A 142 -5.55 1.19 2.74
N VAL A 143 -6.12 2.26 2.20
CA VAL A 143 -5.89 2.72 0.82
C VAL A 143 -5.24 4.10 0.85
N ILE A 144 -4.13 4.24 0.14
CA ILE A 144 -3.37 5.48 0.04
C ILE A 144 -3.43 5.97 -1.41
N PRO A 145 -4.10 7.09 -1.74
CA PRO A 145 -4.04 7.69 -3.07
C PRO A 145 -2.61 8.18 -3.38
N ARG A 146 -2.10 7.86 -4.57
CA ARG A 146 -0.73 8.14 -4.99
C ARG A 146 -0.70 9.09 -6.18
N ARG A 147 0.21 10.07 -6.13
CA ARG A 147 0.43 11.06 -7.20
C ARG A 147 1.73 10.85 -7.94
N ALA A 148 2.73 10.30 -7.26
CA ALA A 148 4.04 10.01 -7.81
C ALA A 148 4.71 8.88 -7.02
N ALA A 149 5.60 8.14 -7.67
CA ALA A 149 6.39 7.09 -7.01
C ALA A 149 7.26 7.68 -5.89
N GLY A 150 7.68 8.93 -6.01
CA GLY A 150 8.59 9.59 -5.10
C GLY A 150 8.91 11.02 -5.53
N LEU A 151 9.99 11.57 -4.96
CA LEU A 151 10.53 12.88 -5.30
C LEU A 151 12.01 12.78 -5.62
N HIS A 152 12.41 13.22 -6.82
CA HIS A 152 13.80 13.28 -7.30
C HIS A 152 14.62 11.98 -7.27
N GLY A 153 14.01 10.80 -7.04
CA GLY A 153 14.72 9.51 -6.90
C GLY A 153 14.54 8.87 -5.52
N ALA A 154 14.01 9.63 -4.55
CA ALA A 154 13.51 9.14 -3.28
C ALA A 154 12.10 8.56 -3.46
N GLU A 155 12.01 7.27 -3.77
CA GLU A 155 10.77 6.56 -4.10
C GLU A 155 10.21 5.74 -2.94
N ALA A 156 8.88 5.71 -2.83
CA ALA A 156 8.14 4.95 -1.84
C ALA A 156 7.12 4.03 -2.52
N ASN A 157 7.13 2.75 -2.14
CA ASN A 157 6.01 1.83 -2.37
C ASN A 157 5.06 1.85 -1.15
N ALA A 158 4.09 0.94 -1.08
CA ALA A 158 3.18 0.84 0.06
C ALA A 158 3.88 0.77 1.43
N ALA A 159 4.96 0.00 1.57
CA ALA A 159 5.71 -0.08 2.83
C ALA A 159 6.48 1.24 3.11
N GLY A 160 7.06 1.85 2.08
CA GLY A 160 7.71 3.16 2.19
C GLY A 160 6.74 4.26 2.62
N MET A 161 5.48 4.21 2.15
CA MET A 161 4.44 5.14 2.62
C MET A 161 4.19 4.97 4.13
N LEU A 162 4.23 3.73 4.65
CA LEU A 162 4.20 3.47 6.09
C LEU A 162 5.49 3.89 6.83
N GLY A 163 6.42 4.60 6.20
CA GLY A 163 7.70 5.00 6.80
C GLY A 163 8.74 3.89 6.87
N VAL A 164 8.46 2.70 6.30
CA VAL A 164 9.42 1.60 6.23
C VAL A 164 10.22 1.72 4.94
N ILE A 165 11.28 2.51 5.00
CA ILE A 165 12.15 2.78 3.86
C ILE A 165 13.39 1.88 3.97
N TRP A 166 13.55 0.96 3.02
CA TRP A 166 14.74 0.12 2.94
C TRP A 166 15.53 0.42 1.68
N MET A 167 16.85 0.53 1.86
CA MET A 167 17.77 0.95 0.83
C MET A 167 19.13 0.35 1.11
N SER A 168 19.72 -0.25 0.08
CA SER A 168 21.13 -0.67 0.08
C SER A 168 22.05 0.38 -0.55
N ASP A 169 21.47 1.42 -1.15
CA ASP A 169 22.17 2.50 -1.86
C ASP A 169 22.24 3.74 -0.97
N MET A 170 23.45 4.07 -0.52
CA MET A 170 23.68 5.20 0.38
C MET A 170 23.41 6.56 -0.28
N ALA A 171 23.57 6.69 -1.60
CA ALA A 171 23.26 7.94 -2.27
C ALA A 171 21.75 8.23 -2.23
N LYS A 172 20.91 7.19 -2.36
CA LYS A 172 19.47 7.32 -2.16
C LYS A 172 19.12 7.63 -0.71
N ALA A 173 19.88 7.11 0.25
CA ALA A 173 19.68 7.42 1.67
C ALA A 173 19.92 8.89 1.99
N GLU A 174 21.05 9.42 1.51
CA GLU A 174 21.38 10.84 1.65
C GLU A 174 20.29 11.71 1.01
N GLN A 175 19.83 11.34 -0.18
CA GLN A 175 18.76 12.08 -0.85
C GLN A 175 17.45 12.12 -0.05
N TRP A 176 17.05 11.00 0.57
CA TRP A 176 15.87 10.95 1.44
C TRP A 176 16.01 11.88 2.65
N LEU A 177 17.23 11.95 3.23
CA LEU A 177 17.53 12.82 4.36
C LEU A 177 17.56 14.29 3.96
N GLU A 178 18.15 14.63 2.81
CA GLU A 178 18.22 15.99 2.28
C GLU A 178 16.84 16.56 1.93
N LEU A 179 15.99 15.77 1.28
CA LEU A 179 14.63 16.18 0.91
C LEU A 179 13.68 16.22 2.11
N GLY A 180 13.99 15.48 3.18
CA GLY A 180 13.12 15.28 4.33
C GLY A 180 12.05 14.20 4.05
N PRO A 181 12.03 13.08 4.81
CA PRO A 181 11.10 11.97 4.53
C PRO A 181 9.62 12.38 4.51
N ALA A 182 9.20 13.30 5.39
CA ALA A 182 7.83 13.78 5.41
C ALA A 182 7.42 14.51 4.12
N GLU A 183 8.30 15.33 3.55
CA GLU A 183 8.03 16.05 2.30
C GLU A 183 8.05 15.12 1.09
N VAL A 184 8.93 14.12 1.08
CA VAL A 184 8.91 13.05 0.06
C VAL A 184 7.55 12.32 0.08
N LEU A 185 7.11 11.86 1.26
CA LEU A 185 5.85 11.13 1.40
C LEU A 185 4.62 11.99 1.11
N LYS A 186 4.60 13.25 1.54
CA LYS A 186 3.57 14.23 1.22
C LYS A 186 3.48 14.50 -0.28
N THR A 187 4.62 14.52 -0.97
CA THR A 187 4.67 14.70 -2.43
C THR A 187 4.16 13.46 -3.14
N ALA A 188 4.60 12.27 -2.71
CA ALA A 188 4.20 10.98 -3.27
C ALA A 188 2.71 10.64 -3.09
N GLY A 189 2.12 11.03 -1.96
CA GLY A 189 0.68 10.91 -1.66
C GLY A 189 -0.10 12.19 -1.97
N VAL A 190 -1.40 12.19 -1.70
CA VAL A 190 -2.22 13.42 -1.71
C VAL A 190 -2.03 14.15 -0.37
N PRO A 191 -1.60 15.42 -0.31
CA PRO A 191 -1.41 16.12 0.95
C PRO A 191 -2.72 16.25 1.73
N LYS A 192 -2.63 16.21 3.06
CA LYS A 192 -3.76 16.67 3.89
C LYS A 192 -3.88 18.19 3.73
N SER A 193 -5.10 18.68 3.62
CA SER A 193 -5.39 20.10 3.75
C SER A 193 -4.83 20.57 5.10
N SER A 194 -4.07 21.67 5.12
CA SER A 194 -3.64 22.29 6.37
C SER A 194 -4.90 22.56 7.19
N THR A 195 -5.01 21.96 8.38
CA THR A 195 -5.95 22.48 9.38
C THR A 195 -5.45 23.87 9.74
N SER A 196 -6.13 24.88 9.19
CA SER A 196 -6.06 26.27 9.61
C SER A 196 -6.44 26.42 11.08
#